data_AF-A0A8E0RXI7-F1
#
_entry.id   AF-A0A8E0RXI7-F1
#
_cell.length_a   1.000
_cell.length_b   1.000
_cell.length_c   1.000
_cell.angle_alpha   90.00
_cell.angle_beta   90.00
_cell.angle_gamma   90.00
#
_symmetry.space_group_name_H-M   'P 1'
#
loop_
_entity.id
_entity.type
_entity.pdbx_description
1 polymer ?
#
loop_
_entity_poly.entity_id
_entity_poly.type
_entity_poly.pdbx_seq_one_letter_code
_entity_poly.pdbx_strand_id
1 'polypeptide(L)'
;MGLFGEKTDSREKIRKMVSVVRRQKYRIQRDIDALQLQNKRVAADIKKRAKGGRIDEAKILARELVNSRKAVSRLYATGAHLDCLISELNCQATTNKLANAVQSSTSVMKSMSALMKVSMHVVTLTTWR
;
A
#
# COMPACT_ATOMS: atom_id res chain seq x y z
N MET A 1 2.34 28.03 25.34
CA MET A 1 1.59 27.29 24.29
C MET A 1 2.58 26.48 23.48
N GLY A 2 2.38 25.16 23.41
CA GLY A 2 3.38 24.20 22.89
C GLY A 2 3.70 24.41 21.41
N LEU A 3 5.00 24.55 21.12
CA LEU A 3 5.60 24.81 19.80
C LEU A 3 5.51 23.63 18.81
N PHE A 4 4.68 22.63 19.11
CA PHE A 4 4.45 21.45 18.30
C PHE A 4 2.96 21.15 18.33
N GLY A 5 2.20 21.95 17.60
CA GLY A 5 0.85 21.57 17.20
C GLY A 5 0.89 20.17 16.59
N GLU A 6 -0.07 19.35 16.97
CA GLU A 6 -0.21 17.91 16.71
C GLU A 6 -0.07 17.54 15.22
N LYS A 7 1.16 17.54 14.72
CA LYS A 7 1.53 16.90 13.47
C LYS A 7 1.57 15.42 13.80
N THR A 8 0.43 14.74 13.64
CA THR A 8 0.42 13.27 13.55
C THR A 8 1.60 12.87 12.69
N ASP A 9 2.55 12.14 13.29
CA ASP A 9 3.83 11.81 12.67
C ASP A 9 3.55 11.24 11.27
N SER A 10 4.19 11.77 10.22
CA SER A 10 3.97 11.33 8.83
C SER A 10 4.10 9.80 8.70
N ARG A 11 4.92 9.19 9.57
CA ARG A 11 5.06 7.75 9.71
C ARG A 11 3.79 7.06 10.22
N GLU A 12 3.12 7.64 11.20
CA GLU A 12 1.88 7.11 11.76
C GLU A 12 0.74 7.16 10.74
N LYS A 13 0.70 8.22 9.92
CA LYS A 13 -0.24 8.34 8.79
C LYS A 13 -0.03 7.22 7.77
N ILE A 14 1.21 6.97 7.34
CA ILE A 14 1.53 5.88 6.40
C ILE A 14 1.17 4.52 7.00
N ARG A 15 1.45 4.27 8.29
CA ARG A 15 1.05 3.03 8.98
C ARG A 15 -0.47 2.84 8.99
N LYS A 16 -1.24 3.90 9.26
CA LYS A 16 -2.71 3.87 9.21
C LYS A 16 -3.19 3.55 7.79
N MET A 17 -2.61 4.17 6.76
CA MET A 17 -2.93 3.88 5.36
C MET A 17 -2.65 2.42 4.98
N VAL A 18 -1.48 1.87 5.33
CA VAL A 18 -1.15 0.46 5.10
C VAL A 18 -2.17 -0.47 5.79
N SER A 19 -2.59 -0.15 7.02
CA SER A 19 -3.62 -0.91 7.74
C SER A 19 -4.98 -0.88 7.03
N VAL A 20 -5.38 0.27 6.48
CA VAL A 20 -6.62 0.40 5.70
C VAL A 20 -6.55 -0.40 4.41
N VAL A 21 -5.45 -0.28 3.65
CA VAL A 21 -5.25 -1.01 2.39
C VAL A 21 -5.25 -2.53 2.62
N ARG A 22 -4.61 -3.02 3.69
CA ARG A 22 -4.65 -4.44 4.07
C ARG A 22 -6.07 -4.92 4.40
N ARG A 23 -6.84 -4.12 5.15
CA ARG A 23 -8.25 -4.45 5.44
C ARG A 23 -9.08 -4.54 4.16
N GLN A 24 -8.85 -3.64 3.20
CA GLN A 24 -9.52 -3.69 1.90
C GLN A 24 -9.11 -4.91 1.08
N LYS A 25 -7.82 -5.30 1.11
CA LYS A 25 -7.35 -6.54 0.47
C LYS A 25 -8.08 -7.77 1.02
N TYR A 26 -8.25 -7.88 2.33
CA TYR A 26 -8.99 -9.00 2.94
C TYR A 26 -10.49 -9.00 2.59
N ARG A 27 -11.10 -7.83 2.34
CA ARG A 27 -12.46 -7.77 1.81
C ARG A 27 -12.52 -8.34 0.39
N ILE A 28 -11.64 -7.90 -0.49
CA ILE A 28 -11.56 -8.41 -1.86
C ILE A 28 -11.31 -9.92 -1.89
N GLN A 29 -10.42 -10.44 -1.04
CA GLN A 29 -10.17 -11.88 -0.98
C GLN A 29 -11.43 -12.66 -0.59
N ARG A 30 -12.19 -12.17 0.40
CA ARG A 30 -13.48 -12.79 0.77
C ARG A 30 -14.50 -12.71 -0.35
N ASP A 31 -14.55 -11.59 -1.08
CA ASP A 31 -15.46 -11.41 -2.20
C ASP A 31 -15.12 -12.38 -3.36
N ILE A 32 -13.82 -12.61 -3.61
CA ILE A 32 -13.34 -13.61 -4.57
C ILE A 32 -13.83 -15.00 -4.17
N ASP A 33 -13.61 -15.41 -2.92
CA ASP A 33 -13.99 -16.75 -2.44
C ASP A 33 -15.52 -16.95 -2.51
N ALA A 34 -16.29 -15.93 -2.14
CA ALA A 34 -17.74 -15.93 -2.22
C ALA A 34 -18.24 -16.05 -3.67
N LEU A 35 -17.69 -15.26 -4.59
CA LEU A 35 -18.05 -15.33 -6.02
C LEU A 35 -17.63 -16.64 -6.66
N GLN A 36 -16.49 -17.21 -6.28
CA GLN A 36 -16.08 -18.54 -6.76
C GLN A 36 -17.03 -19.64 -6.31
N LEU A 37 -17.49 -19.59 -5.06
CA LEU A 37 -18.51 -20.52 -4.56
C LEU A 37 -19.83 -20.36 -5.31
N GLN A 38 -20.29 -19.13 -5.52
CA GLN A 38 -21.48 -18.86 -6.32
C GLN A 38 -21.33 -19.37 -7.75
N ASN A 39 -20.18 -19.18 -8.39
CA ASN A 39 -19.89 -19.68 -9.73
C ASN A 39 -19.97 -21.21 -9.81
N LYS A 40 -19.52 -21.93 -8.77
CA LYS A 40 -19.67 -23.39 -8.68
C LYS A 40 -21.14 -23.81 -8.58
N ARG A 41 -21.95 -23.09 -7.80
CA ARG A 41 -23.41 -23.33 -7.68
C ARG A 41 -24.12 -23.09 -9.01
N VAL A 42 -23.88 -21.95 -9.65
CA VAL A 42 -24.46 -21.61 -10.96
C VAL A 42 -24.05 -22.64 -12.02
N ALA A 43 -22.80 -23.11 -12.02
CA ALA A 43 -22.36 -24.16 -12.95
C ALA A 43 -23.12 -25.49 -12.74
N ALA A 44 -23.42 -25.86 -11.50
CA ALA A 44 -24.24 -27.03 -11.20
C ALA A 44 -25.69 -26.84 -11.66
N ASP A 45 -26.25 -25.64 -11.45
CA ASP A 45 -27.63 -25.32 -11.86
C ASP A 45 -27.78 -25.30 -13.39
N ILE A 46 -26.79 -24.79 -14.12
CA ILE A 46 -26.75 -24.88 -15.60
C ILE A 46 -26.83 -26.34 -16.04
N LYS A 47 -26.03 -27.23 -15.44
CA LYS A 47 -26.06 -28.67 -15.76
C LYS A 47 -27.43 -29.30 -15.47
N LYS A 48 -28.06 -28.95 -14.34
CA LYS A 48 -29.40 -29.45 -13.99
C LYS A 48 -30.45 -28.98 -14.99
N ARG A 49 -30.46 -27.69 -15.36
CA ARG A 49 -31.43 -27.13 -16.32
C ARG A 49 -31.25 -27.68 -17.72
N ALA A 50 -30.00 -27.87 -18.15
CA ALA A 50 -29.68 -28.50 -19.43
C ALA A 50 -30.20 -29.95 -19.51
N LYS A 51 -29.99 -30.76 -18.45
CA LYS A 51 -30.55 -32.12 -18.38
C LYS A 51 -32.07 -32.15 -18.36
N GLY A 52 -32.71 -31.13 -17.77
CA GLY A 52 -34.16 -30.97 -17.75
C GLY A 52 -34.77 -30.38 -19.02
N GLY A 53 -34.02 -30.29 -20.13
CA GLY A 53 -34.52 -29.80 -21.43
C GLY A 53 -34.69 -28.29 -21.53
N ARG A 54 -34.39 -27.52 -20.49
CA ARG A 54 -34.53 -26.05 -20.45
C ARG A 54 -33.25 -25.37 -20.95
N ILE A 55 -33.00 -25.49 -22.26
CA ILE A 55 -31.75 -25.04 -22.89
C ILE A 55 -31.63 -23.51 -22.91
N ASP A 56 -32.72 -22.77 -23.13
CA ASP A 56 -32.70 -21.31 -23.18
C ASP A 56 -32.35 -20.68 -21.82
N GLU A 57 -32.94 -21.20 -20.73
CA GLU A 57 -32.58 -20.80 -19.36
C GLU A 57 -31.11 -21.10 -19.04
N ALA A 58 -30.63 -22.29 -19.43
CA ALA A 58 -29.23 -22.67 -19.25
C ALA A 58 -28.28 -21.74 -20.02
N LYS A 59 -28.67 -21.27 -21.21
CA LYS A 59 -27.89 -20.34 -22.03
C LYS A 59 -27.79 -18.95 -21.41
N ILE A 60 -28.88 -18.44 -20.82
CA ILE A 60 -28.88 -17.16 -20.10
C ILE A 60 -27.94 -17.24 -18.89
N LEU A 61 -28.06 -18.29 -18.07
CA LEU A 61 -27.19 -18.50 -16.92
C LEU A 61 -25.72 -18.70 -17.31
N ALA A 62 -25.44 -19.35 -18.43
CA ALA A 62 -24.08 -19.53 -18.93
C ALA A 62 -23.42 -18.18 -19.30
N ARG A 63 -24.18 -17.25 -19.90
CA ARG A 63 -23.68 -15.88 -20.16
C ARG A 63 -23.33 -15.16 -18.87
N GLU A 64 -24.20 -15.26 -17.87
CA GLU A 64 -23.96 -14.65 -16.56
C GLU A 64 -22.75 -15.26 -15.85
N LEU A 65 -22.56 -16.58 -15.95
CA LEU A 65 -21.37 -17.25 -15.41
C LEU A 65 -20.07 -16.73 -16.03
N VAL A 66 -20.05 -16.46 -17.33
CA VAL A 66 -18.88 -15.87 -18.01
C VAL A 66 -18.61 -14.46 -17.48
N ASN A 67 -19.65 -13.63 -17.31
CA ASN A 67 -19.50 -12.29 -16.76
C ASN A 67 -18.99 -12.29 -15.31
N SER A 68 -19.51 -13.20 -14.48
CA SER A 68 -19.05 -13.39 -13.11
C SER A 68 -17.59 -13.85 -13.05
N ARG A 69 -17.15 -14.76 -13.93
CA ARG A 69 -15.74 -15.16 -14.03
C ARG A 69 -14.83 -13.99 -14.41
N LYS A 70 -15.27 -13.11 -15.33
CA LYS A 70 -14.56 -11.86 -15.64
C LYS A 70 -14.50 -10.93 -14.42
N ALA A 71 -15.56 -10.86 -13.60
CA ALA A 71 -15.55 -10.09 -12.36
C ALA A 71 -14.52 -10.61 -11.35
N VAL A 72 -14.41 -11.94 -11.18
CA VAL A 72 -13.37 -12.57 -10.35
C VAL A 72 -11.97 -12.20 -10.85
N SER A 73 -11.73 -12.24 -12.17
CA SER A 73 -10.44 -11.83 -12.75
C SER A 73 -10.11 -10.35 -12.46
N ARG A 74 -11.09 -9.44 -12.56
CA ARG A 74 -10.90 -8.02 -12.18
C ARG A 74 -10.60 -7.84 -10.70
N LEU A 75 -11.23 -8.64 -9.83
CA LEU A 75 -10.94 -8.60 -8.39
C LEU A 75 -9.52 -9.09 -8.07
N TYR A 76 -9.02 -10.11 -8.76
CA TYR A 76 -7.61 -10.52 -8.64
C TYR A 76 -6.64 -9.41 -9.05
N ALA A 77 -6.91 -8.75 -10.18
CA ALA A 77 -6.11 -7.58 -10.60
C ALA A 77 -6.16 -6.46 -9.55
N THR A 78 -7.34 -6.18 -9.00
CA THR A 78 -7.51 -5.18 -7.93
C THR A 78 -6.73 -5.57 -6.67
N GLY A 79 -6.73 -6.85 -6.29
CA GLY A 79 -5.92 -7.36 -5.19
C GLY A 79 -4.42 -7.13 -5.41
N ALA A 80 -3.93 -7.38 -6.63
CA ALA A 80 -2.53 -7.11 -7.00
C ALA A 80 -2.20 -5.61 -6.96
N HIS A 81 -3.11 -4.73 -7.43
CA HIS A 81 -2.94 -3.29 -7.31
C HIS A 81 -2.81 -2.82 -5.86
N LEU A 82 -3.59 -3.40 -4.92
CA LEU A 82 -3.43 -3.08 -3.50
C LEU A 82 -2.08 -3.53 -2.94
N ASP A 83 -1.52 -4.64 -3.42
CA ASP A 83 -0.17 -5.08 -3.04
C ASP A 83 0.91 -4.12 -3.54
N CYS A 84 0.77 -3.62 -4.77
CA CYS A 84 1.62 -2.55 -5.29
C CYS A 84 1.54 -1.29 -4.42
N LEU A 85 0.33 -0.85 -4.05
CA LEU A 85 0.13 0.31 -3.19
C LEU A 85 0.73 0.12 -1.78
N ILE A 86 0.66 -1.08 -1.21
CA ILE A 86 1.34 -1.38 0.06
C ILE A 86 2.86 -1.22 -0.09
N SER A 87 3.43 -1.72 -1.18
CA SER A 87 4.87 -1.57 -1.48
C SER A 87 5.26 -0.10 -1.63
N GLU A 88 4.47 0.67 -2.37
CA GLU A 88 4.67 2.10 -2.56
C GLU A 88 4.63 2.88 -1.24
N LEU A 89 3.64 2.59 -0.38
CA LEU A 89 3.54 3.19 0.95
C LEU A 89 4.75 2.85 1.84
N ASN A 90 5.25 1.62 1.76
CA ASN A 90 6.45 1.23 2.49
C ASN A 90 7.70 1.95 1.97
N CYS A 91 7.82 2.12 0.65
CA CYS A 91 8.88 2.90 0.02
C CYS A 91 8.80 4.38 0.44
N GLN A 92 7.59 4.95 0.50
CA GLN A 92 7.40 6.31 0.99
C GLN A 92 7.83 6.46 2.46
N ALA A 93 7.58 5.44 3.30
CA ALA A 93 8.03 5.45 4.69
C ALA A 93 9.57 5.40 4.82
N THR A 94 10.27 4.64 3.98
CA THR A 94 11.74 4.59 3.98
C THR A 94 12.34 5.88 3.44
N THR A 95 11.76 6.46 2.38
CA THR A 95 12.18 7.76 1.83
C THR A 95 12.03 8.88 2.87
N ASN A 96 10.92 8.92 3.61
CA ASN A 96 10.73 9.89 4.70
C ASN A 96 11.78 9.71 5.81
N LYS A 97 12.13 8.45 6.15
CA LYS A 97 13.20 8.16 7.12
C LYS A 97 14.56 8.68 6.61
N LEU A 98 14.86 8.46 5.34
CA LEU A 98 16.10 8.95 4.71
C LEU A 98 16.16 10.48 4.72
N ALA A 99 15.08 11.16 4.34
CA ALA A 99 15.00 12.62 4.37
C ALA A 99 15.26 13.18 5.78
N ASN A 100 14.65 12.59 6.81
CA ASN A 100 14.87 12.98 8.20
C ASN A 100 16.32 12.74 8.66
N ALA A 101 16.94 11.63 8.22
CA ALA A 101 18.32 11.32 8.52
C ALA A 101 19.28 12.34 7.86
N VAL A 102 19.06 12.65 6.58
CA VAL A 102 19.83 13.64 5.83
C VAL A 102 19.69 15.04 6.45
N GLN A 103 18.50 15.43 6.91
CA GLN A 103 18.27 16.69 7.61
C GLN A 103 19.08 16.77 8.93
N SER A 104 19.06 15.69 9.72
CA SER A 104 19.85 15.59 10.96
C SER A 104 21.35 15.67 10.66
N SER A 105 21.84 14.91 9.68
CA SER A 105 23.25 14.94 9.25
C SER A 105 23.67 16.30 8.71
N THR A 106 22.79 17.04 8.03
CA THR A 106 23.06 18.41 7.56
C THR A 106 23.18 19.40 8.72
N SER A 107 22.34 19.25 9.75
CA SER A 107 22.47 20.04 10.99
C SER A 107 23.80 19.75 11.69
N VAL A 108 24.15 18.46 11.82
CA VAL A 108 25.45 18.03 12.39
C VAL A 108 26.62 18.54 11.55
N MET A 109 26.54 18.48 10.22
CA MET A 109 27.56 19.05 9.31
C MET A 109 27.69 20.56 9.47
N LYS A 110 26.58 21.30 9.64
CA LYS A 110 26.62 22.74 9.90
C LYS A 110 27.30 23.05 11.24
N SER A 111 26.95 22.32 12.29
CA SER A 111 27.59 22.45 13.61
C SER A 111 29.07 22.08 13.57
N MET A 112 29.43 21.02 12.86
CA MET A 112 30.83 20.59 12.66
C MET A 112 31.62 21.63 11.87
N SER A 113 31.04 22.18 10.80
CA SER A 113 31.66 23.25 9.99
C SER A 113 31.88 24.53 10.80
N ALA A 114 30.95 24.88 11.69
CA ALA A 114 31.12 26.01 12.59
C ALA A 114 32.25 25.75 13.61
N LEU A 115 32.33 24.54 14.15
CA LEU A 115 33.37 24.16 15.12
C LEU A 115 34.76 24.15 14.49
N MET A 116 34.92 23.62 13.27
CA MET A 116 36.19 23.63 12.52
C MET A 116 36.68 25.04 12.19
N LYS A 117 35.78 25.98 11.89
CA LYS A 117 36.18 27.38 11.67
C LYS A 117 36.74 28.02 12.94
N VAL A 118 36.09 27.79 14.09
CA VAL A 118 36.56 28.31 15.38
C VAL A 118 37.90 27.69 15.78
N SER A 119 38.06 26.37 15.62
CA SER A 119 39.33 25.70 15.96
C SER A 119 40.48 26.14 15.04
N MET A 120 40.23 26.37 13.75
CA MET A 120 41.23 26.90 12.83
C MET A 120 41.72 28.30 13.23
N HIS A 121 40.83 29.18 13.69
CA HIS A 121 41.23 30.49 14.20
C HIS A 121 42.01 30.40 15.53
N VAL A 122 41.65 29.47 16.42
CA VAL A 122 42.38 29.24 17.68
C VAL A 122 43.78 28.68 17.41
N VAL A 123 43.91 27.68 16.54
CA VAL A 123 45.21 27.06 16.21
C VAL A 123 46.13 28.05 15.50
N THR A 124 45.59 28.86 14.59
CA THR A 124 46.39 29.90 13.92
C THR A 124 46.87 30.97 14.90
N LEU A 125 46.04 31.43 15.84
CA LEU A 125 46.46 32.40 16.87
C LEU A 125 47.50 31.83 17.85
N THR A 126 47.49 30.53 18.14
CA THR A 126 48.50 29.89 19.01
C THR A 126 49.83 29.60 18.31
N THR A 127 49.86 29.58 16.97
CA THR A 127 51.08 29.28 16.19
C THR A 127 51.87 30.55 15.82
N TRP A 128 51.27 31.73 16.01
CA TRP A 128 51.87 33.05 15.74
C TRP A 128 52.36 33.77 17.02
N ARG A 129 52.66 33.03 18.09
CA ARG A 129 53.25 33.56 19.33
C ARG A 129 54.58 32.87 19.60
#